data_AF-N0AR19-F1
#
_entry.id   AF-N0AR19-F1
#
_cell.length_a   1.000
_cell.length_b   1.000
_cell.length_c   1.000
_cell.angle_alpha   90.00
_cell.angle_beta   90.00
_cell.angle_gamma   90.00
#
_symmetry.space_group_name_H-M   'P 1'
#
loop_
_entity.id
_entity.type
_entity.pdbx_description
1 polymer ?
#
loop_
_entity_poly.entity_id
_entity_poly.type
_entity_poly.pdbx_seq_one_letter_code
_entity_poly.pdbx_strand_id
1 'polypeptide(L)'
;MIVINKLMDELTDISIEFNKGTTTKAELLIQLDLVIGKIEGVQLNMNEAPLDRLPERVQQSFHQLLFSAKFKATEGIKGLAKDSQDKRSYNAQLRKLLGNRLYFRSLYKTMKLNSASYINRNQLTYYTPNTNIFILGGNDND
;
A
#
# COMPACT_ATOMS: atom_id res chain seq x y z
N MET A 1 3.50 6.57 -5.96
CA MET A 1 3.59 5.83 -4.67
C MET A 1 3.29 6.72 -3.47
N ILE A 2 2.75 7.94 -3.66
CA ILE A 2 2.57 8.92 -2.58
C ILE A 2 1.72 8.37 -1.44
N VAL A 3 0.55 7.78 -1.75
CA VAL A 3 -0.34 7.17 -0.73
C VAL A 3 0.37 6.12 0.10
N ILE A 4 1.10 5.20 -0.54
CA ILE A 4 1.83 4.14 0.16
C ILE A 4 2.96 4.72 1.03
N ASN A 5 3.67 5.75 0.55
CA ASN A 5 4.70 6.41 1.34
C ASN A 5 4.08 7.08 2.59
N LYS A 6 2.95 7.78 2.44
CA LYS A 6 2.23 8.37 3.58
C LYS A 6 1.83 7.34 4.63
N LEU A 7 1.35 6.16 4.21
CA LEU A 7 1.04 5.06 5.13
C LEU A 7 2.27 4.50 5.84
N MET A 8 3.42 4.47 5.15
CA MET A 8 4.69 4.07 5.76
C MET A 8 5.20 5.09 6.77
N ASP A 9 5.06 6.38 6.45
CA ASP A 9 5.47 7.48 7.34
C ASP A 9 4.61 7.43 8.61
N GLU A 10 3.29 7.31 8.46
CA GLU A 10 2.35 7.15 9.60
C GLU A 10 2.68 5.93 10.47
N LEU A 11 2.95 4.77 9.85
CA LEU A 11 3.35 3.57 10.60
C LEU A 11 4.68 3.79 11.33
N THR A 12 5.61 4.53 10.74
CA THR A 12 6.90 4.86 11.35
C THR A 12 6.72 5.77 12.56
N ASP A 13 5.87 6.79 12.45
CA ASP A 13 5.58 7.72 13.54
C ASP A 13 4.93 6.99 14.72
N ILE A 14 3.89 6.18 14.47
CA ILE A 14 3.25 5.31 15.46
C ILE A 14 4.30 4.44 16.19
N SER A 15 5.19 3.80 15.44
CA SER A 15 6.24 2.96 16.01
C SER A 15 7.28 3.75 16.82
N ILE A 16 7.61 4.98 16.41
CA ILE A 16 8.52 5.85 17.16
C ILE A 16 7.91 6.22 18.50
N GLU A 17 6.64 6.65 18.51
CA GLU A 17 5.91 7.00 19.73
C GLU A 17 5.80 5.80 20.69
N PHE A 18 5.42 4.63 20.17
CA PHE A 18 5.35 3.41 20.95
C PHE A 18 6.72 3.01 21.55
N ASN A 19 7.80 3.09 20.75
CA ASN A 19 9.14 2.75 21.23
C ASN A 19 9.65 3.70 22.33
N LYS A 20 9.27 4.99 22.25
CA LYS A 20 9.54 6.03 23.26
C LYS A 20 8.69 5.87 24.53
N GLY A 21 7.63 5.06 24.48
CA GLY A 21 6.71 4.86 25.60
C GLY A 21 5.70 6.00 25.78
N THR A 22 5.56 6.87 24.78
CA THR A 22 4.55 7.95 24.79
C THR A 22 3.15 7.45 24.46
N THR A 23 3.06 6.25 23.87
CA THR A 23 1.82 5.61 23.45
C THR A 23 1.67 4.29 24.20
N THR A 24 0.51 4.08 24.80
CA THR A 24 0.15 2.82 25.47
C THR A 24 -0.08 1.72 24.45
N LYS A 25 -0.10 0.45 24.91
CA LYS A 25 -0.42 -0.68 24.04
C LYS A 25 -1.82 -0.57 23.43
N ALA A 26 -2.81 -0.08 24.18
CA ALA A 26 -4.17 0.06 23.68
C ALA A 26 -4.24 1.10 22.56
N GLU A 27 -3.59 2.25 22.75
CA GLU A 27 -3.51 3.29 21.73
C GLU A 27 -2.75 2.82 20.48
N LEU A 28 -1.65 2.07 20.66
CA LEU A 28 -0.95 1.44 19.55
C LEU A 28 -1.91 0.56 18.71
N LEU A 29 -2.70 -0.30 19.35
CA LEU A 29 -3.61 -1.19 18.64
C LEU A 29 -4.64 -0.40 17.81
N ILE A 30 -5.22 0.66 18.41
CA ILE A 30 -6.16 1.54 17.72
C ILE A 30 -5.50 2.22 16.52
N GLN A 31 -4.29 2.77 16.69
CA GLN A 31 -3.54 3.40 15.62
C GLN A 31 -3.20 2.42 14.48
N LEU A 32 -2.82 1.18 14.80
CA LEU A 32 -2.58 0.14 13.80
C LEU A 32 -3.86 -0.25 13.05
N ASP A 33 -5.00 -0.35 13.73
CA ASP A 33 -6.29 -0.64 13.10
C ASP A 33 -6.73 0.50 12.14
N LEU A 34 -6.45 1.76 12.49
CA LEU A 34 -6.69 2.89 11.59
C LEU A 34 -5.83 2.81 10.31
N VAL A 35 -4.55 2.42 10.43
CA VAL A 35 -3.68 2.21 9.27
C VAL A 35 -4.19 1.05 8.41
N ILE A 36 -4.67 -0.03 9.04
CA ILE A 36 -5.31 -1.15 8.32
C ILE A 36 -6.52 -0.66 7.52
N GLY A 37 -7.42 0.12 8.13
CA GLY A 37 -8.58 0.67 7.43
C GLY A 37 -8.18 1.51 6.22
N LYS A 38 -7.13 2.33 6.33
CA LYS A 38 -6.59 3.10 5.20
C LYS A 38 -6.02 2.20 4.10
N ILE A 39 -5.31 1.12 4.45
CA ILE A 39 -4.79 0.13 3.48
C ILE A 39 -5.92 -0.56 2.73
N GLU A 40 -6.97 -0.96 3.44
CA GLU A 40 -8.17 -1.56 2.86
C GLU A 40 -8.88 -0.59 1.91
N GLY A 41 -8.84 0.71 2.22
CA GLY A 41 -9.32 1.78 1.35
C GLY A 41 -8.45 2.08 0.12
N VAL A 42 -7.22 1.56 -0.01
CA VAL A 42 -6.35 1.88 -1.17
C VAL A 42 -6.97 1.35 -2.47
N GLN A 43 -7.08 2.17 -3.51
CA GLN A 43 -7.58 1.75 -4.82
C GLN A 43 -6.53 2.01 -5.90
N LEU A 44 -6.72 1.35 -7.06
CA LEU A 44 -5.94 1.67 -8.26
C LEU A 44 -6.62 2.82 -8.99
N ASN A 45 -5.86 3.82 -9.41
CA ASN A 45 -6.37 4.92 -10.21
C ASN A 45 -6.52 4.50 -11.67
N MET A 46 -7.64 3.85 -11.99
CA MET A 46 -7.94 3.37 -13.34
C MET A 46 -8.37 4.48 -14.30
N ASN A 47 -8.55 5.72 -13.81
CA ASN A 47 -9.01 6.86 -14.61
C ASN A 47 -7.85 7.65 -15.23
N GLU A 48 -6.60 7.29 -14.91
CA GLU A 48 -5.43 7.99 -15.44
C GLU A 48 -4.54 7.06 -16.27
N ALA A 49 -3.93 7.64 -17.30
CA ALA A 49 -2.88 6.99 -18.08
C ALA A 49 -1.72 6.53 -17.18
N PRO A 50 -1.22 5.30 -17.32
CA PRO A 50 -1.48 4.37 -18.43
C PRO A 50 -2.61 3.36 -18.20
N LEU A 51 -3.27 3.38 -17.03
CA LEU A 51 -4.14 2.29 -16.59
C LEU A 51 -5.51 2.32 -17.28
N ASP A 52 -6.02 3.52 -17.56
CA ASP A 52 -7.24 3.80 -18.34
C ASP A 52 -7.26 3.12 -19.73
N ARG A 53 -6.08 2.94 -20.33
CA ARG A 53 -5.90 2.37 -21.67
C ARG A 53 -5.68 0.86 -21.68
N LEU A 54 -5.62 0.22 -20.52
CA LEU A 54 -5.39 -1.22 -20.46
C LEU A 54 -6.68 -2.01 -20.74
N PRO A 55 -6.60 -3.18 -21.38
CA PRO A 55 -7.74 -4.06 -21.52
C PRO A 55 -8.30 -4.48 -20.16
N GLU A 56 -9.62 -4.66 -20.08
CA GLU A 56 -10.33 -5.03 -18.85
C GLU A 56 -9.70 -6.26 -18.15
N ARG A 57 -9.33 -7.30 -18.91
CA ARG A 57 -8.67 -8.49 -18.36
C ARG A 57 -7.38 -8.18 -17.58
N VAL A 58 -6.59 -7.21 -18.07
CA VAL A 58 -5.36 -6.78 -17.41
C VAL A 58 -5.70 -5.98 -16.14
N GLN A 59 -6.70 -5.11 -16.22
CA GLN A 59 -7.21 -4.35 -15.07
C GLN A 59 -7.70 -5.28 -13.95
N GLN A 60 -8.48 -6.32 -14.28
CA GLN A 60 -8.95 -7.35 -13.33
C GLN A 60 -7.78 -8.07 -12.64
N SER A 61 -6.73 -8.40 -13.39
CA SER A 61 -5.51 -9.02 -12.85
C SER A 61 -4.81 -8.07 -11.85
N PHE A 62 -4.78 -6.76 -12.14
CA PHE A 62 -4.23 -5.78 -11.20
C PHE A 62 -5.07 -5.63 -9.94
N HIS A 63 -6.40 -5.74 -10.01
CA HIS A 63 -7.26 -5.77 -8.83
C HIS A 63 -6.98 -7.00 -7.93
N GLN A 64 -6.77 -8.17 -8.52
CA GLN A 64 -6.40 -9.37 -7.76
C GLN A 64 -5.03 -9.22 -7.08
N LEU A 65 -4.06 -8.62 -7.77
CA LEU A 65 -2.75 -8.31 -7.19
C LEU A 65 -2.85 -7.22 -6.10
N LEU A 66 -3.73 -6.23 -6.26
CA LEU A 66 -4.03 -5.23 -5.23
C LEU A 66 -4.59 -5.90 -3.99
N PHE A 67 -5.60 -6.77 -4.14
CA PHE A 67 -6.17 -7.54 -3.03
C PHE A 67 -5.09 -8.33 -2.28
N SER A 68 -4.24 -9.03 -3.04
CA SER A 68 -3.13 -9.80 -2.46
C SER A 68 -2.13 -8.91 -1.70
N ALA A 69 -1.83 -7.72 -2.21
CA ALA A 69 -0.95 -6.76 -1.55
C ALA A 69 -1.56 -6.22 -0.26
N LYS A 70 -2.84 -5.79 -0.30
CA LYS A 70 -3.60 -5.34 0.86
C LYS A 70 -3.64 -6.41 1.94
N PHE A 71 -4.03 -7.63 1.59
CA PHE A 71 -4.11 -8.75 2.53
C PHE A 71 -2.77 -8.97 3.25
N LYS A 72 -1.66 -9.02 2.49
CA LYS A 72 -0.32 -9.18 3.09
C LYS A 72 0.10 -8.01 3.96
N ALA A 73 -0.26 -6.78 3.58
CA ALA A 73 0.00 -5.59 4.37
C ALA A 73 -0.77 -5.62 5.70
N THR A 74 -2.07 -5.90 5.65
CA THR A 74 -2.95 -6.01 6.80
C THR A 74 -2.47 -7.11 7.76
N GLU A 75 -2.20 -8.32 7.27
CA GLU A 75 -1.67 -9.40 8.10
C GLU A 75 -0.28 -9.07 8.67
N GLY A 76 0.54 -8.36 7.89
CA GLY A 76 1.82 -7.82 8.33
C GLY A 76 1.70 -6.89 9.53
N ILE A 77 0.75 -5.94 9.49
CA ILE A 77 0.48 -4.97 10.56
C ILE A 77 -0.17 -5.65 11.77
N LYS A 78 -1.10 -6.58 11.57
CA LYS A 78 -1.60 -7.43 12.67
C LYS A 78 -0.47 -8.22 13.34
N GLY A 79 0.57 -8.58 12.59
CA GLY A 79 1.82 -9.13 13.13
C GLY A 79 2.50 -8.19 14.12
N LEU A 80 2.58 -6.89 13.84
CA LEU A 80 3.14 -5.90 14.77
C LEU A 80 2.38 -5.85 16.10
N ALA A 81 1.05 -5.92 16.05
CA ALA A 81 0.23 -5.97 17.25
C ALA A 81 0.58 -7.17 18.13
N LYS A 82 0.80 -8.35 17.52
CA LYS A 82 1.21 -9.57 18.21
C LYS A 82 2.62 -9.45 18.81
N ASP A 83 3.55 -8.87 18.06
CA ASP A 83 4.94 -8.69 18.47
C ASP A 83 5.16 -7.53 19.46
N SER A 84 4.12 -6.75 19.79
CA SER A 84 4.20 -5.56 20.66
C SER A 84 4.76 -5.81 22.06
N GLN A 85 4.84 -7.07 22.52
CA GLN A 85 5.46 -7.44 23.79
C GLN A 85 6.99 -7.50 23.74
N ASP A 86 7.57 -7.72 22.55
CA ASP A 86 9.01 -7.75 22.33
C ASP A 86 9.40 -6.64 21.35
N LYS A 87 10.00 -5.57 21.87
CA LYS A 87 10.49 -4.45 21.06
C LYS A 87 11.43 -4.90 19.94
N ARG A 88 12.24 -5.95 20.14
CA ARG A 88 13.14 -6.45 19.10
C ARG A 88 12.36 -7.11 17.96
N SER A 89 11.43 -8.01 18.29
CA SER A 89 10.55 -8.66 17.30
C SER A 89 9.72 -7.62 16.54
N TYR A 90 9.06 -6.70 17.27
CA TYR A 90 8.27 -5.61 16.72
C TYR A 90 9.05 -4.79 15.70
N ASN A 91 10.25 -4.32 16.07
CA ASN A 91 11.07 -3.50 15.19
C ASN A 91 11.65 -4.28 13.99
N ALA A 92 11.89 -5.59 14.14
CA ALA A 92 12.29 -6.43 13.01
C ALA A 92 11.15 -6.56 11.98
N GLN A 93 9.94 -6.83 12.45
CA GLN A 93 8.74 -6.91 11.61
C GLN A 93 8.42 -5.56 10.95
N LEU A 94 8.53 -4.45 11.69
CA LEU A 94 8.34 -3.11 11.15
C LEU A 94 9.30 -2.83 9.98
N ARG A 95 10.60 -3.08 10.17
CA ARG A 95 11.60 -2.90 9.09
C ARG A 95 11.28 -3.73 7.86
N LYS A 96 10.78 -4.97 8.04
CA LYS A 96 10.35 -5.83 6.94
C LYS A 96 9.17 -5.22 6.18
N LEU A 97 8.17 -4.68 6.89
CA LEU A 97 7.02 -4.02 6.28
C LEU A 97 7.43 -2.77 5.51
N LEU A 98 8.25 -1.90 6.10
CA LEU A 98 8.75 -0.69 5.47
C LEU A 98 9.64 -1.00 4.26
N GLY A 99 10.56 -1.96 4.37
CA GLY A 99 11.44 -2.38 3.28
C GLY A 99 10.69 -2.95 2.06
N ASN A 100 9.57 -3.64 2.32
CA ASN A 100 8.68 -4.14 1.28
C ASN A 100 7.64 -3.12 0.81
N ARG A 101 7.64 -1.90 1.37
CA ARG A 101 6.64 -0.86 1.15
C ARG A 101 5.22 -1.39 1.30
N LEU A 102 4.96 -2.03 2.44
CA LEU A 102 3.69 -2.66 2.76
C LEU A 102 3.25 -3.66 1.68
N TYR A 103 4.20 -4.37 1.05
CA TYR A 103 3.97 -5.31 -0.06
C TYR A 103 3.46 -4.70 -1.38
N PHE A 104 3.28 -3.37 -1.48
CA PHE A 104 2.87 -2.71 -2.72
C PHE A 104 4.02 -2.52 -3.72
N ARG A 105 5.29 -2.71 -3.30
CA ARG A 105 6.45 -2.50 -4.17
C ARG A 105 6.45 -3.40 -5.39
N SER A 106 6.14 -4.68 -5.22
CA SER A 106 6.09 -5.66 -6.32
C SER A 106 4.94 -5.33 -7.27
N LEU A 107 3.75 -5.06 -6.73
CA LEU A 107 2.58 -4.64 -7.51
C LEU A 107 2.89 -3.41 -8.36
N TYR A 108 3.45 -2.36 -7.76
CA TYR A 108 3.81 -1.14 -8.48
C TYR A 108 4.78 -1.41 -9.66
N LYS A 109 5.80 -2.23 -9.43
CA LYS A 109 6.75 -2.62 -10.49
C LYS A 109 6.07 -3.40 -11.60
N THR A 110 5.24 -4.40 -11.25
CA THR A 110 4.49 -5.21 -12.19
C THR A 110 3.56 -4.35 -13.03
N MET A 111 2.81 -3.44 -12.42
CA MET A 111 1.91 -2.53 -13.12
C MET A 111 2.66 -1.61 -14.08
N LYS A 112 3.75 -0.97 -13.61
CA LYS A 112 4.58 -0.11 -14.49
C LYS A 112 5.11 -0.87 -15.69
N LEU A 113 5.68 -2.07 -15.48
CA LEU A 113 6.26 -2.86 -16.56
C LEU A 113 5.19 -3.31 -17.57
N ASN A 114 4.08 -3.87 -17.10
CA ASN A 114 3.00 -4.33 -17.98
C ASN A 114 2.37 -3.17 -18.75
N SER A 115 2.16 -2.03 -18.09
CA SER A 115 1.59 -0.84 -18.73
C SER A 115 2.52 -0.30 -19.81
N ALA A 116 3.83 -0.21 -19.52
CA ALA A 116 4.82 0.23 -20.50
C ALA A 116 4.91 -0.72 -21.69
N SER A 117 4.94 -2.03 -21.45
CA SER A 117 4.96 -3.05 -22.52
C SER A 117 3.71 -3.00 -23.40
N TYR A 118 2.53 -2.81 -22.81
CA TYR A 118 1.28 -2.70 -23.55
C TYR A 118 1.25 -1.43 -24.41
N ILE A 119 1.63 -0.28 -23.86
CA ILE A 119 1.69 0.99 -24.59
C ILE A 119 2.67 0.91 -25.76
N ASN A 120 3.87 0.39 -25.51
CA ASN A 120 4.91 0.25 -26.54
C ASN A 120 4.42 -0.64 -27.69
N ARG A 121 3.84 -1.81 -27.37
CA ARG A 121 3.33 -2.74 -28.37
C ARG A 121 2.22 -2.15 -29.25
N ASN A 122 1.40 -1.27 -28.70
CA ASN A 122 0.26 -0.67 -29.37
C ASN A 122 0.51 0.78 -29.86
N GLN A 123 1.75 1.27 -29.77
CA GLN A 123 2.16 2.61 -30.23
C GLN A 123 1.29 3.76 -29.67
N LEU A 124 0.79 3.63 -28.43
CA LEU A 124 -0.10 4.62 -27.83
C LEU A 124 0.69 5.87 -27.39
N THR A 125 0.15 7.07 -27.63
CA THR A 125 0.83 8.35 -27.37
C THR A 125 1.07 8.62 -25.89
N TYR A 126 2.22 9.24 -25.61
CA TYR A 126 2.80 9.75 -24.36
C TYR A 126 2.22 9.30 -23.01
N TYR A 127 3.11 8.64 -22.26
CA TYR A 127 2.99 8.27 -20.85
C TYR A 127 3.15 9.52 -19.97
N THR A 128 2.20 9.79 -19.07
CA THR A 128 2.44 10.71 -17.94
C THR A 128 3.20 9.95 -16.85
N PRO A 129 4.46 10.30 -16.54
CA PRO A 129 5.28 9.55 -15.61
C PRO A 129 4.92 9.72 -14.14
N ASN A 130 4.08 10.72 -13.83
CA ASN A 130 3.72 11.13 -12.47
C ASN A 130 2.32 10.67 -12.02
N THR A 131 1.70 9.74 -12.74
CA THR A 131 0.39 9.20 -12.38
C THR A 131 0.38 8.60 -10.98
N ASN A 132 -0.59 9.02 -10.17
CA ASN A 132 -0.82 8.45 -8.86
C ASN A 132 -1.54 7.10 -9.02
N ILE A 133 -0.76 6.03 -9.24
CA ILE A 133 -1.29 4.66 -9.41
C ILE A 133 -2.16 4.21 -8.23
N PHE A 134 -1.83 4.65 -7.01
CA PHE A 134 -2.57 4.32 -5.81
C PHE A 134 -3.24 5.58 -5.27
N ILE A 135 -4.54 5.48 -5.03
CA ILE A 135 -5.38 6.51 -4.40
C ILE A 135 -6.02 5.91 -3.14
N LEU A 136 -6.49 6.76 -2.23
CA LEU A 136 -7.40 6.31 -1.17
C LEU A 136 -8.81 6.43 -1.74
N GLY A 137 -9.57 5.34 -1.73
CA GLY A 137 -11.00 5.38 -2.02
C GLY A 137 -11.66 6.32 -1.02
N GLY A 138 -12.45 7.27 -1.54
CA GLY A 138 -13.46 7.93 -0.71
C GLY A 138 -14.46 6.87 -0.25
N ASN A 139 -15.05 7.06 0.93
CA ASN A 139 -16.38 6.53 1.16
C ASN A 139 -17.30 7.24 0.16
N ASP A 140 -17.36 6.76 -1.08
CA ASP A 140 -18.44 7.08 -2.00
C ASP A 140 -19.66 6.26 -1.55
N ASN A 141 -20.14 6.60 -0.35
CA ASN A 141 -21.54 6.45 0.02
C ASN A 141 -22.11 7.85 -0.06
N ASP A 142 -22.41 8.29 -1.29
CA ASP A 142 -23.40 9.31 -1.62
C ASP A 142 -24.16 8.83 -2.86
#